data_AF-A0A0R1JAE4-F1
#
_entry.id   AF-A0A0R1JAE4-F1
#
_cell.length_a   1.000
_cell.length_b   1.000
_cell.length_c   1.000
_cell.angle_alpha   90.00
_cell.angle_beta   90.00
_cell.angle_gamma   90.00
#
_symmetry.space_group_name_H-M   'P 1'
#
loop_
_entity.id
_entity.type
_entity.pdbx_description
1 polymer ?
#
loop_
_entity_poly.entity_id
_entity_poly.type
_entity_poly.pdbx_seq_one_letter_code
_entity_poly.pdbx_strand_id
1 'polypeptide(L)' 'MVTDSISKARKDASINSKDFFRKKEACIYLGVSNNTLDKFLAMGMPYHVVRGITLYSKEEIKQFVLEQ' A
#
# COMPACT_ATOMS: atom_id res chain seq x y z
N MET A 1 29.48 20.54 -11.30
CA MET A 1 28.59 19.37 -11.47
C MET A 1 28.14 18.93 -10.08
N VAL A 2 27.17 19.62 -9.46
CA VAL A 2 26.66 19.29 -8.11
C VAL A 2 25.18 19.68 -7.98
N THR A 3 24.36 19.36 -8.99
CA THR A 3 22.95 19.77 -9.00
C THR A 3 21.98 18.61 -9.20
N ASP A 4 22.47 17.39 -9.37
CA ASP A 4 21.63 16.23 -9.71
C ASP A 4 21.17 15.40 -8.50
N SER A 5 21.71 15.66 -7.30
CA SER A 5 21.42 14.84 -6.11
C SER A 5 20.16 15.28 -5.35
N ILE A 6 19.75 16.54 -5.46
CA ILE A 6 18.62 17.09 -4.68
C ILE A 6 17.28 16.88 -5.40
N SER A 7 17.28 16.73 -6.73
CA SER A 7 16.02 16.69 -7.49
C SER A 7 15.32 15.32 -7.50
N LYS A 8 15.97 14.25 -7.03
CA LYS A 8 15.32 12.94 -6.84
C LYS A 8 14.50 12.88 -5.54
N ALA A 9 14.93 13.55 -4.47
CA ALA A 9 14.26 13.49 -3.18
C ALA A 9 12.87 14.16 -3.15
N ARG A 10 12.58 15.11 -4.06
CA ARG A 10 11.28 15.80 -4.09
C ARG A 10 10.20 15.07 -4.88
N LYS A 11 10.54 14.09 -5.73
CA LYS A 11 9.52 13.29 -6.44
C LYS A 11 8.95 12.18 -5.56
N ASP A 12 9.70 11.63 -4.61
CA ASP A 12 9.18 10.62 -3.67
C ASP A 12 8.10 11.17 -2.72
N ALA A 13 8.16 12.46 -2.40
CA ALA A 13 7.20 13.08 -1.47
C ALA A 13 5.83 13.41 -2.10
N SER A 14 5.67 13.28 -3.42
CA SER A 14 4.40 13.58 -4.12
C SER A 14 3.73 12.35 -4.75
N ILE A 15 4.33 11.16 -4.66
CA ILE A 15 3.84 9.97 -5.39
C ILE A 15 2.74 9.21 -4.65
N ASN A 16 2.72 9.15 -3.32
CA ASN A 16 2.00 8.05 -2.68
C ASN A 16 0.61 8.37 -2.12
N SER A 17 0.05 9.58 -2.26
CA SER A 17 -1.30 9.85 -1.75
C SER A 17 -2.41 9.13 -2.52
N LYS A 18 -2.10 8.57 -3.70
CA LYS A 18 -3.10 7.98 -4.63
C LYS A 18 -3.12 6.45 -4.66
N ASP A 19 -2.16 5.80 -4.02
CA ASP A 19 -2.00 4.33 -4.05
C ASP A 19 -2.43 3.65 -2.75
N PHE A 20 -3.10 4.38 -1.84
CA PHE A 20 -3.69 3.81 -0.64
C PHE A 20 -5.14 3.40 -0.87
N PHE A 21 -5.41 2.12 -0.79
CA PHE A 21 -6.75 1.55 -0.82
C PHE A 21 -7.34 1.43 0.58
N ARG A 22 -8.64 1.65 0.71
CA ARG A 22 -9.37 1.21 1.90
C ARG A 22 -9.60 -0.29 1.85
N LYS A 23 -9.99 -0.91 2.99
CA LYS A 23 -10.27 -2.36 3.10
C LYS A 23 -11.14 -2.90 1.94
N LYS A 24 -12.23 -2.19 1.60
CA LYS A 24 -13.12 -2.60 0.50
C LYS A 24 -12.46 -2.52 -0.87
N GLU A 25 -11.66 -1.48 -1.12
CA GLU A 25 -10.96 -1.32 -2.39
C GLU A 25 -9.84 -2.35 -2.55
N ALA A 26 -9.13 -2.66 -1.46
CA ALA A 26 -8.14 -3.73 -1.44
C ALA A 26 -8.77 -5.09 -1.77
N CYS A 27 -9.94 -5.42 -1.19
CA CYS A 27 -10.70 -6.62 -1.55
C CYS A 27 -11.03 -6.68 -3.04
N ILE A 28 -11.53 -5.58 -3.61
CA ILE A 28 -11.88 -5.50 -5.04
C ILE A 28 -10.63 -5.62 -5.91
N TYR A 29 -9.55 -4.94 -5.54
CA TYR A 29 -8.27 -4.94 -6.25
C TYR A 29 -7.63 -6.33 -6.29
N LEU A 30 -7.65 -7.04 -5.17
CA LEU A 30 -7.18 -8.43 -5.05
C LEU A 30 -8.17 -9.45 -5.61
N GLY A 31 -9.42 -9.07 -5.86
CA GLY A 31 -10.49 -9.99 -6.23
C GLY A 31 -10.85 -10.99 -5.12
N VAL A 32 -10.63 -10.61 -3.85
CA VAL A 32 -10.83 -11.49 -2.69
C VAL A 32 -11.98 -11.03 -1.79
N SER A 33 -12.54 -11.97 -1.04
CA SER A 33 -13.55 -11.66 -0.03
C SER A 33 -12.96 -10.96 1.20
N ASN A 34 -13.78 -10.25 1.98
CA ASN A 34 -13.33 -9.65 3.24
C ASN A 34 -12.69 -10.67 4.19
N ASN A 35 -13.23 -11.89 4.26
CA ASN A 35 -12.65 -12.96 5.08
C ASN A 35 -11.24 -13.35 4.63
N THR A 36 -10.99 -13.35 3.32
CA THR A 36 -9.67 -13.63 2.77
C THR A 36 -8.70 -12.50 3.08
N LEU A 37 -9.14 -11.24 2.95
CA LEU A 37 -8.32 -10.09 3.34
C LEU A 37 -8.00 -10.09 4.83
N ASP A 38 -8.94 -10.49 5.69
CA ASP A 38 -8.68 -10.66 7.13
C ASP A 38 -7.68 -11.79 7.42
N LYS A 39 -7.67 -12.86 6.61
CA LYS A 39 -6.59 -13.87 6.66
C LYS A 39 -5.25 -13.27 6.23
N PHE A 40 -5.21 -12.42 5.21
CA PHE A 40 -3.97 -11.75 4.80
C PHE A 40 -3.43 -10.84 5.91
N LEU A 41 -4.30 -10.08 6.57
CA LEU A 41 -3.94 -9.32 7.77
C LEU A 41 -3.36 -10.23 8.87
N ALA A 42 -3.99 -11.38 9.13
CA ALA A 42 -3.49 -12.35 10.10
C ALA A 42 -2.15 -13.00 9.69
N MET A 43 -1.87 -13.08 8.39
CA MET A 43 -0.59 -13.54 7.83
C MET A 43 0.50 -12.46 7.83
N GLY A 44 0.21 -11.25 8.30
CA GLY A 44 1.19 -10.16 8.38
C GLY A 44 1.19 -9.24 7.16
N MET A 45 0.10 -9.19 6.39
CA MET A 45 -0.05 -8.23 5.31
C MET A 45 0.11 -6.79 5.84
N PRO A 46 0.97 -5.96 5.23
CA PRO A 46 1.20 -4.59 5.63
C PRO A 46 -0.08 -3.73 5.52
N TYR A 47 -0.34 -2.95 6.56
CA TYR A 47 -1.46 -2.02 6.64
C TYR A 47 -1.05 -0.77 7.42
N HIS A 48 -1.69 0.36 7.08
CA HIS A 48 -1.47 1.66 7.70
C HIS A 48 -2.75 2.14 8.36
N VAL A 49 -2.70 2.54 9.62
CA VAL A 49 -3.87 3.12 10.30
C VAL A 49 -3.67 4.62 10.46
N VAL A 50 -4.45 5.40 9.70
CA VAL A 50 -4.41 6.87 9.74
C VAL A 50 -5.75 7.38 10.25
N ARG A 51 -5.75 8.01 11.42
CA ARG A 51 -6.95 8.58 12.06
C ARG A 51 -8.13 7.57 12.18
N GLY A 52 -7.83 6.30 12.46
CA GLY A 52 -8.83 5.24 12.58
C GLY A 52 -9.29 4.63 11.25
N ILE A 53 -8.72 5.05 10.12
CA ILE A 53 -8.95 4.45 8.81
C ILE A 53 -7.77 3.53 8.47
N THR A 54 -8.07 2.26 8.21
CA THR A 54 -7.08 1.31 7.68
C THR A 54 -6.92 1.50 6.18
N LEU A 55 -5.69 1.78 5.79
CA LEU A 55 -5.22 2.03 4.43
C LEU A 55 -4.20 0.95 4.05
N TYR A 56 -4.25 0.53 2.80
CA TYR A 56 -3.39 -0.50 2.23
C TYR A 56 -2.66 0.09 1.03
N SER A 57 -1.34 0.16 1.06
CA SER A 57 -0.59 0.65 -0.10
C SER A 57 -0.60 -0.40 -1.20
N LYS A 58 -0.98 -0.02 -2.41
CA LYS A 58 -0.99 -0.89 -3.60
C LYS A 58 0.34 -1.58 -3.84
N GLU A 59 1.45 -0.87 -3.64
CA GLU A 59 2.79 -1.44 -3.78
C GLU A 59 3.06 -2.50 -2.71
N GLU A 60 2.64 -2.26 -1.47
CA GLU A 60 2.78 -3.22 -0.39
C GLU A 60 1.88 -4.45 -0.59
N ILE A 61 0.63 -4.27 -1.05
CA ILE A 61 -0.25 -5.38 -1.44
C ILE A 61 0.43 -6.22 -2.53
N LYS A 62 0.98 -5.57 -3.55
CA LYS A 62 1.63 -6.23 -4.68
C LYS A 62 2.88 -7.00 -4.24
N GLN A 63 3.72 -6.41 -3.39
CA GLN A 63 4.89 -7.10 -2.82
C GLN A 63 4.45 -8.30 -2.00
N PHE A 64 3.47 -8.14 -1.12
CA PHE A 64 2.94 -9.24 -0.33
C PHE A 64 2.42 -10.41 -1.19
N VAL A 65 1.73 -10.13 -2.30
CA VAL A 65 1.25 -11.18 -3.22
C VAL A 65 2.40 -11.81 -4.02
N LEU A 66 3.45 -11.05 -4.35
CA LEU A 66 4.63 -11.55 -5.07
C LEU A 66 5.55 -12.39 -4.18
N GLU A 67 5.57 -12.13 -2.87
CA GLU A 67 6.39 -12.86 -1.88
C GLU A 67 5.72 -14.14 -1.35
N GLN A 68 4.50 -14.47 -1.78
CA GLN A 68 3.74 -15.67 -1.41
C GLN A 68 3.87 -16.81 -2.43
#